data_AF-A0A4R3MQ48-F1
#
_entry.id   AF-A0A4R3MQ48-F1
#
_cell.length_a   1.000
_cell.length_b   1.000
_cell.length_c   1.000
_cell.angle_alpha   90.00
_cell.angle_beta   90.00
_cell.angle_gamma   90.00
#
_symmetry.space_group_name_H-M   'P 1'
#
loop_
_entity.id
_entity.type
_entity.pdbx_description
1 polymer ?
#
loop_
_entity_poly.entity_id
_entity_poly.type
_entity_poly.pdbx_seq_one_letter_code
_entity_poly.pdbx_strand_id
1 'polypeptide(L)'
;MKNYVLPLTVLLLSMSIFYAGFQLKNVVVNLDNQEQQLNQEDGKEEKIEKGLLTLEETAEYLRISAEELDRMTRDQTIERNQRNSYSTFDYLPFMTINGEKFFQKEIIDQWIEQNILRWYQVKVSY
;
A
#
# COMPACT_ATOMS: atom_id res chain seq x y z
N MET A 1 43.11 43.83 -9.72
CA MET A 1 42.65 42.46 -9.42
C MET A 1 41.39 42.24 -10.24
N LYS A 2 41.32 41.20 -11.09
CA LYS A 2 40.15 40.98 -11.94
C LYS A 2 39.02 40.37 -11.09
N ASN A 3 37.90 41.08 -11.00
CA ASN A 3 36.75 40.68 -10.19
C ASN A 3 35.89 39.70 -10.99
N TYR A 4 36.19 38.40 -10.89
CA TYR A 4 35.42 37.33 -11.53
C TYR A 4 34.19 36.89 -10.72
N VAL A 5 33.74 37.72 -9.76
CA VAL A 5 32.63 37.40 -8.87
C VAL A 5 31.32 37.23 -9.65
N LEU A 6 31.08 38.08 -10.65
CA LEU A 6 29.86 38.04 -11.48
C LEU A 6 29.75 36.77 -12.35
N PRO A 7 30.75 36.38 -13.15
CA PRO A 7 30.64 35.14 -13.93
C PRO A 7 30.61 33.89 -13.04
N LEU A 8 31.23 33.92 -11.85
CA LEU A 8 31.25 32.79 -10.92
C LEU A 8 29.86 32.50 -10.34
N THR A 9 29.09 33.53 -9.96
CA THR A 9 27.74 33.35 -9.42
C THR A 9 26.76 32.87 -10.48
N VAL A 10 26.91 33.32 -11.73
CA VAL A 10 26.10 32.85 -12.87
C VAL A 10 26.33 31.37 -13.15
N LEU A 11 27.60 30.92 -13.10
CA LEU A 11 27.95 29.51 -13.25
C LEU A 11 27.31 28.65 -12.15
N LEU A 12 27.41 29.10 -10.90
CA LEU A 12 26.87 28.41 -9.73
C LEU A 12 25.34 28.34 -9.76
N LEU A 13 24.68 29.40 -10.22
CA LEU A 13 23.23 29.44 -10.42
C LEU A 13 22.77 28.42 -11.46
N SER A 14 23.49 28.31 -12.59
CA SER A 14 23.13 27.35 -13.65
C SER A 14 23.16 25.91 -13.15
N MET A 15 24.17 25.55 -12.37
CA MET A 15 24.35 24.20 -11.84
C MET A 15 23.26 23.82 -10.83
N SER A 16 22.77 24.80 -10.06
CA SER A 16 21.66 24.62 -9.12
C SER A 16 20.33 24.33 -9.82
N ILE A 17 20.05 25.00 -10.94
CA ILE A 17 18.81 24.77 -11.72
C ILE A 17 18.79 23.35 -12.32
N PHE A 18 19.91 22.89 -12.87
CA PHE A 18 20.01 21.51 -13.37
C PHE A 18 19.83 20.46 -12.25
N TYR A 19 20.39 20.72 -11.07
CA TYR A 19 20.25 19.83 -9.92
C TYR A 19 18.80 19.76 -9.42
N ALA A 20 18.07 20.89 -9.42
CA ALA A 20 16.65 20.93 -9.09
C ALA A 20 15.81 20.10 -10.08
N GLY A 21 16.08 20.19 -11.38
CA GLY A 21 15.40 19.40 -12.40
C GLY A 21 15.61 17.89 -12.25
N PHE A 22 16.80 17.46 -11.82
CA PHE A 22 17.12 16.04 -11.61
C PHE A 22 16.36 15.44 -10.41
N GLN A 23 16.20 16.19 -9.32
CA GLN A 23 15.47 15.72 -8.14
C GLN A 23 13.97 15.53 -8.39
N LEU A 24 13.39 16.26 -9.34
CA LEU A 24 11.97 16.19 -9.64
C LEU A 24 11.55 14.90 -10.37
N LYS A 25 12.48 14.12 -10.92
CA LYS A 25 12.13 12.86 -11.62
C LYS A 25 11.47 11.83 -10.71
N ASN A 26 11.86 11.79 -9.43
CA ASN A 26 11.26 10.88 -8.44
C ASN A 26 10.01 11.47 -7.78
N VAL A 27 9.79 12.78 -7.89
CA VAL A 27 8.63 13.48 -7.31
C VAL A 27 7.47 13.52 -8.31
N VAL A 28 7.73 13.69 -9.61
CA VAL A 28 6.69 13.65 -10.66
C VAL A 28 6.02 12.28 -10.77
N VAL A 29 6.77 11.19 -10.58
CA VAL A 29 6.20 9.82 -10.52
C VAL A 29 5.23 9.66 -9.33
N ASN A 30 5.40 10.45 -8.26
CA ASN A 30 4.49 10.45 -7.12
C ASN A 30 3.35 11.48 -7.26
N LEU A 31 3.50 12.51 -8.11
CA LEU A 31 2.42 13.47 -8.41
C LEU A 31 1.41 12.92 -9.44
N ASP A 32 1.87 12.13 -10.41
CA ASP A 32 0.96 11.49 -11.40
C ASP A 32 -0.03 10.54 -10.69
N ASN A 33 0.36 9.97 -9.54
CA ASN A 33 -0.50 9.17 -8.68
C ASN A 33 -1.46 9.99 -7.81
N GLN A 34 -1.25 11.31 -7.66
CA GLN A 34 -2.16 12.20 -6.91
C GLN A 34 -3.20 12.87 -7.82
N GLU A 35 -2.86 13.18 -9.07
CA GLU A 35 -3.82 13.79 -10.02
C GLU A 35 -4.81 12.77 -10.61
N GLN A 36 -4.53 11.47 -10.52
CA GLN A 36 -5.46 10.41 -10.93
C GLN A 36 -6.62 10.15 -9.96
N GLN A 37 -6.68 10.82 -8.80
CA GLN A 37 -7.82 10.71 -7.88
C GLN A 37 -8.96 11.70 -8.16
N LEU A 38 -8.85 12.58 -9.18
CA LEU A 38 -9.89 13.58 -9.49
C LEU A 38 -10.64 13.39 -10.81
N ASN A 39 -10.37 12.34 -11.59
CA ASN A 39 -11.12 12.03 -12.81
C ASN A 39 -11.77 10.64 -12.70
N GLN A 40 -12.80 10.54 -11.84
CA GLN A 40 -13.86 9.57 -12.08
C GLN A 40 -14.78 10.14 -13.16
N GLU A 41 -14.58 9.74 -14.41
CA GLU A 41 -15.66 9.67 -15.38
C GLU A 41 -15.42 8.51 -16.36
N ASP A 42 -16.21 7.46 -16.14
CA ASP A 42 -16.82 6.56 -17.12
C ASP A 42 -15.90 6.02 -18.24
N GLY A 43 -15.16 4.97 -17.90
CA GLY A 43 -14.56 4.06 -18.85
C GLY A 43 -14.73 2.64 -18.35
N LYS A 44 -15.54 1.83 -19.05
CA LYS A 44 -15.59 0.37 -18.87
C LYS A 44 -14.21 -0.20 -19.19
N GLU A 45 -13.31 -0.19 -18.22
CA GLU A 45 -12.10 -0.99 -18.29
C GLU A 45 -12.49 -2.44 -18.04
N GLU A 46 -12.10 -3.30 -18.98
CA GLU A 46 -12.19 -4.74 -18.79
C GLU A 46 -11.60 -5.08 -17.42
N LYS A 47 -12.37 -5.84 -16.65
CA LYS A 47 -12.02 -6.37 -15.34
C LYS A 47 -10.79 -7.27 -15.51
N ILE A 48 -9.61 -6.67 -15.60
CA ILE A 48 -8.38 -7.35 -15.26
C ILE A 48 -8.62 -7.74 -13.81
N GLU A 49 -8.79 -9.04 -13.55
CA GLU A 49 -8.82 -9.55 -12.20
C GLU A 49 -7.51 -9.11 -11.54
N LYS A 50 -7.56 -7.97 -10.85
CA LYS A 50 -6.45 -7.48 -10.04
C LYS A 50 -6.21 -8.58 -9.02
N GLY A 51 -5.18 -9.40 -9.26
CA GLY A 51 -4.80 -10.47 -8.34
C GLY A 51 -4.41 -9.93 -6.96
N LEU A 52 -4.09 -8.64 -6.87
CA LEU A 52 -3.75 -7.92 -5.66
C LEU A 52 -4.65 -6.70 -5.49
N LEU A 53 -5.26 -6.61 -4.31
CA LEU A 53 -6.09 -5.51 -3.83
C LEU A 53 -5.26 -4.62 -2.90
N THR A 54 -5.47 -3.31 -2.97
CA THR A 54 -4.91 -2.39 -1.96
C THR A 54 -5.65 -2.52 -0.63
N LEU A 55 -5.16 -1.81 0.39
CA LEU A 55 -5.82 -1.76 1.69
C LEU A 55 -7.25 -1.19 1.59
N GLU A 56 -7.44 -0.15 0.79
CA GLU A 56 -8.74 0.49 0.55
C GLU A 56 -9.69 -0.46 -0.19
N GLU A 57 -9.23 -1.08 -1.28
CA GLU A 57 -10.02 -2.05 -2.05
C GLU A 57 -10.40 -3.28 -1.19
N THR A 58 -9.49 -3.70 -0.30
CA THR A 58 -9.75 -4.81 0.63
C THR A 58 -10.72 -4.43 1.74
N ALA A 59 -10.62 -3.21 2.27
CA ALA A 59 -11.56 -2.72 3.27
C ALA A 59 -12.98 -2.63 2.69
N GLU A 60 -13.10 -2.15 1.45
CA GLU A 60 -14.36 -2.15 0.71
C GLU A 60 -14.87 -3.58 0.49
N TYR A 61 -14.00 -4.50 0.08
CA TYR A 61 -14.35 -5.91 -0.10
C TYR A 61 -14.91 -6.55 1.18
N LEU A 62 -14.26 -6.29 2.31
CA LEU A 62 -14.65 -6.78 3.64
C LEU A 62 -15.79 -5.95 4.28
N ARG A 63 -16.23 -4.87 3.64
CA ARG A 63 -17.23 -3.91 4.14
C ARG A 63 -16.87 -3.33 5.52
N ILE A 64 -15.60 -3.03 5.74
CA ILE A 64 -15.08 -2.38 6.94
C ILE A 64 -14.36 -1.08 6.56
N SER A 65 -14.07 -0.23 7.53
CA SER A 65 -13.29 0.97 7.25
C SER A 65 -11.82 0.63 6.99
N ALA A 66 -11.17 1.39 6.11
CA ALA A 66 -9.73 1.23 5.83
C ALA A 66 -8.88 1.41 7.10
N GLU A 67 -9.25 2.37 7.95
CA GLU A 67 -8.57 2.58 9.24
C GLU A 67 -8.71 1.38 10.18
N GLU A 68 -9.88 0.75 10.22
CA GLU A 68 -10.12 -0.44 11.00
C GLU A 68 -9.34 -1.66 10.48
N LEU A 69 -9.27 -1.82 9.16
CA LEU A 69 -8.44 -2.86 8.54
C LEU A 69 -6.95 -2.62 8.83
N ASP A 70 -6.47 -1.38 8.73
CA ASP A 70 -5.07 -1.06 9.06
C ASP A 70 -4.76 -1.37 10.53
N ARG A 71 -5.63 -0.93 11.45
CA ARG A 71 -5.50 -1.24 12.88
C ARG A 71 -5.49 -2.74 13.11
N MET A 72 -6.45 -3.47 12.54
CA MET A 72 -6.55 -4.91 12.69
C MET A 72 -5.28 -5.62 12.21
N THR A 73 -4.77 -5.28 11.02
CA THR A 73 -3.54 -5.88 10.49
C THR A 73 -2.30 -5.55 11.33
N ARG A 74 -2.23 -4.35 11.93
CA ARG A 74 -1.14 -3.95 12.82
C ARG A 74 -1.18 -4.73 14.14
N ASP A 75 -2.34 -4.81 14.77
CA ASP A 75 -2.53 -5.55 16.03
C ASP A 75 -2.21 -7.03 15.83
N GLN A 76 -2.73 -7.63 14.76
CA GLN A 76 -2.44 -9.01 14.38
C GLN A 76 -0.96 -9.25 14.11
N THR A 77 -0.26 -8.29 13.48
CA THR A 77 1.19 -8.40 13.25
C THR A 77 1.96 -8.41 14.57
N ILE A 78 1.56 -7.56 15.53
CA ILE A 78 2.17 -7.51 16.85
C ILE A 78 1.95 -8.83 17.59
N GLU A 79 0.72 -9.34 17.62
CA GLU A 79 0.40 -10.62 18.25
C GLU A 79 1.14 -11.79 17.59
N ARG A 80 1.20 -11.81 16.26
CA ARG A 80 1.93 -12.83 15.50
C ARG A 80 3.41 -12.86 15.87
N ASN A 81 4.04 -11.68 16.01
CA ASN A 81 5.44 -11.57 16.39
C ASN A 81 5.71 -12.01 17.84
N GLN A 82 4.69 -12.05 18.70
CA GLN A 82 4.79 -12.54 20.08
C GLN A 82 4.62 -14.05 20.20
N ARG A 83 4.16 -14.74 19.15
CA ARG A 83 3.93 -16.20 19.14
C ARG A 83 5.01 -16.92 18.36
N ASN A 84 5.51 -18.02 18.95
CA ASN A 84 6.51 -18.89 18.31
C ASN A 84 5.90 -19.86 17.28
N SER A 85 4.58 -20.09 17.35
CA SER A 85 3.85 -20.97 16.43
C SER A 85 2.42 -20.47 16.27
N TYR A 86 1.95 -20.43 15.04
CA TYR A 86 0.60 -20.06 14.64
C TYR A 86 0.29 -20.72 13.29
N SER A 87 -0.99 -20.95 13.02
CA SER A 87 -1.45 -21.44 11.73
C SER A 87 -1.47 -20.32 10.69
N THR A 88 -1.28 -20.66 9.41
CA THR A 88 -1.18 -19.71 8.30
C THR A 88 -2.38 -18.76 8.20
N PHE A 89 -3.58 -19.22 8.58
CA PHE A 89 -4.83 -18.45 8.52
C PHE A 89 -5.31 -17.93 9.88
N ASP A 90 -4.47 -17.96 10.93
CA ASP A 90 -4.81 -17.34 12.22
C ASP A 90 -4.90 -15.81 12.13
N TYR A 91 -4.14 -15.23 11.20
CA TYR A 91 -4.07 -13.80 10.96
C TYR A 91 -4.39 -13.52 9.50
N LEU A 92 -4.88 -12.31 9.22
CA LEU A 92 -5.17 -11.88 7.87
C LEU A 92 -3.85 -11.82 7.08
N PRO A 93 -3.69 -12.63 6.03
CA PRO A 93 -2.47 -12.64 5.23
C PRO A 93 -2.44 -11.41 4.33
N PHE A 94 -1.29 -10.74 4.30
CA PHE A 94 -1.01 -9.61 3.44
C PHE A 94 0.45 -9.64 3.00
N MET A 95 0.74 -9.01 1.87
CA MET A 95 2.09 -8.78 1.37
C MET A 95 2.42 -7.29 1.49
N THR A 96 3.67 -6.97 1.83
CA THR A 96 4.15 -5.60 1.75
C THR A 96 5.03 -5.44 0.51
N ILE A 97 4.63 -4.59 -0.42
CA ILE A 97 5.42 -4.24 -1.61
C ILE A 97 5.66 -2.73 -1.54
N ASN A 98 6.93 -2.30 -1.54
CA ASN A 98 7.32 -0.88 -1.44
C ASN A 98 6.75 -0.11 -0.22
N GLY A 99 6.45 -0.82 0.87
CA GLY A 99 5.87 -0.23 2.08
C GLY A 99 4.34 -0.18 2.09
N GLU A 100 3.69 -0.50 0.98
CA GLU A 100 2.23 -0.60 0.88
C GLU A 100 1.76 -2.03 1.09
N LYS A 101 0.57 -2.19 1.70
CA LYS A 101 -0.04 -3.48 1.97
C LYS A 101 -0.94 -3.89 0.82
N PHE A 102 -0.69 -5.08 0.30
CA PHE A 102 -1.46 -5.72 -0.76
C PHE A 102 -2.06 -7.03 -0.28
N PHE A 103 -3.26 -7.33 -0.75
CA PHE A 103 -4.03 -8.49 -0.35
C PHE A 103 -4.52 -9.23 -1.58
N GLN A 104 -4.36 -10.56 -1.61
CA GLN A 104 -4.91 -11.37 -2.68
C GLN A 104 -6.33 -11.79 -2.32
N LYS A 105 -7.29 -11.48 -3.20
CA LYS A 105 -8.72 -11.77 -2.97
C LYS A 105 -8.97 -13.25 -2.61
N GLU A 106 -8.38 -14.16 -3.38
CA GLU A 106 -8.53 -15.61 -3.19
C GLU A 106 -8.07 -16.05 -1.80
N ILE A 107 -6.99 -15.45 -1.29
CA ILE A 107 -6.45 -15.76 0.02
C ILE A 107 -7.31 -15.13 1.13
N ILE A 108 -7.87 -13.94 0.91
CA ILE A 108 -8.87 -13.35 1.83
C ILE A 108 -10.08 -14.28 1.93
N ASP A 109 -10.59 -14.79 0.81
CA ASP A 109 -11.73 -15.70 0.79
C ASP A 109 -11.44 -16.99 1.58
N GLN A 110 -10.25 -17.58 1.39
CA GLN A 110 -9.80 -18.72 2.18
C GLN A 110 -9.68 -18.39 3.67
N TRP A 111 -9.16 -17.22 4.02
CA TRP A 111 -9.07 -16.79 5.41
C TRP A 111 -10.46 -16.68 6.04
N ILE A 112 -11.45 -16.11 5.34
CA ILE A 112 -12.84 -16.04 5.82
C ILE A 112 -13.40 -17.45 6.05
N GLU A 113 -13.25 -18.35 5.08
CA GLU A 113 -13.74 -19.72 5.16
C GLU A 113 -13.14 -20.46 6.37
N GLN A 114 -11.83 -20.37 6.56
CA GLN A 114 -11.13 -21.01 7.69
C GLN A 114 -11.61 -20.48 9.05
N ASN A 115 -11.88 -19.17 9.15
CA ASN A 115 -12.39 -18.57 10.39
C ASN A 115 -13.82 -19.03 10.69
N ILE A 116 -14.68 -19.16 9.68
CA ILE A 116 -16.03 -19.71 9.84
C ILE A 116 -15.97 -21.19 10.27
N LEU A 117 -15.15 -22.00 9.61
CA LEU A 117 -14.99 -23.43 9.94
C LEU A 117 -14.45 -23.64 11.35
N ARG A 118 -13.47 -22.83 11.76
CA ARG A 118 -12.94 -22.86 13.13
C ARG A 118 -14.02 -22.58 14.16
N TRP A 119 -14.87 -21.58 13.92
CA TRP A 119 -15.98 -21.27 14.80
C TRP A 119 -16.96 -22.45 14.94
N TYR A 120 -17.24 -23.15 13.84
CA TYR A 120 -18.08 -24.34 13.86
C TYR A 120 -17.47 -25.47 14.69
N GLN A 121 -16.17 -25.75 14.53
CA GLN A 121 -15.49 -26.80 15.30
C GLN A 121 -15.47 -26.51 16.80
N VAL A 122 -15.23 -25.25 17.20
CA VAL A 122 -15.27 -24.84 18.61
C VAL A 122 -16.65 -25.08 19.23
N LYS A 123 -17.73 -24.89 18.45
CA LYS A 123 -19.11 -25.05 18.94
C LYS A 123 -19.54 -26.52 19.08
N VAL A 124 -18.97 -27.43 18.30
CA VAL A 124 -19.31 -28.87 18.31
C VAL A 124 -18.52 -29.64 19.37
N SER A 125 -17.43 -29.08 19.90
CA SER A 125 -16.63 -29.67 20.98
C SER A 125 -17.10 -29.35 22.41
N TYR A 126 -18.30 -28.77 22.57
CA TYR A 126 -18.96 -28.54 23.86
C TYR A 126 -20.18 -29.44 24.05
#